data_AF-A0A2V6K6W6-F1
#
_entry.id   AF-A0A2V6K6W6-F1
#
_cell.length_a   1.000
_cell.length_b   1.000
_cell.length_c   1.000
_cell.angle_alpha   90.00
_cell.angle_beta   90.00
_cell.angle_gamma   90.00
#
_symmetry.space_group_name_H-M   'P 1'
#
loop_
_entity.id
_entity.type
_entity.pdbx_description
1 polymer ?
#
loop_
_entity_poly.entity_id
_entity_poly.type
_entity_poly.pdbx_seq_one_letter_code
_entity_poly.pdbx_strand_id
1 'polypeptide(L)'
;MEEAKAILHSFHNAFSNASVWASADQEWIMMGIKGSGRKVNEEELRQLWSHPDSGADLRRVGIEVPQQLGALFLMDGEEIERVTNDVAPLTDNYPKRLTDAGWDEEATQHFALSYMETLPALQHFVHSPLIATIWPERLNKSMEPFFVVRESRYLSDTIGSNKLQELDLYLRDSRLRIPVLEVLGSDSFRVSIAERLARGSETPPLEIIHDLIAGALAQRDMSRAIRLLENLHARGAFVLNDTLLLTYLYCLNGNVDKAEALAANNARSIGKDSFVDWLWGKLETDFGFHPPQ
;
A
#
# COMPACT_ATOMS: atom_id res chain seq x y z
N MET A 1 18.07 0.58 18.32
CA MET A 1 16.94 -0.26 18.79
C MET A 1 16.58 -0.02 20.26
N GLU A 2 17.55 -0.11 21.19
CA GLU A 2 17.27 0.07 22.64
C GLU A 2 16.60 1.42 22.96
N GLU A 3 16.96 2.49 22.27
CA GLU A 3 16.36 3.81 22.49
C GLU A 3 14.85 3.83 22.16
N ALA A 4 14.47 3.24 21.03
CA ALA A 4 13.07 3.11 20.64
C ALA A 4 12.28 2.29 21.67
N LYS A 5 12.85 1.17 22.14
CA LYS A 5 12.27 0.37 23.23
C LYS A 5 12.14 1.17 24.53
N ALA A 6 13.15 1.98 24.89
CA ALA A 6 13.10 2.79 26.10
C ALA A 6 12.00 3.88 26.04
N ILE A 7 11.81 4.51 24.89
CA ILE A 7 10.71 5.47 24.64
C ILE A 7 9.36 4.76 24.71
N LEU A 8 9.24 3.60 24.07
CA LEU A 8 8.00 2.84 24.03
C LEU A 8 7.60 2.35 25.42
N HIS A 9 8.57 1.89 26.22
CA HIS A 9 8.36 1.49 27.60
C HIS A 9 7.92 2.68 28.47
N SER A 10 8.56 3.85 28.33
CA SER A 10 8.14 5.03 29.10
C SER A 10 6.74 5.50 28.72
N PHE A 11 6.39 5.42 27.43
CA PHE A 11 5.04 5.71 26.96
C PHE A 11 4.00 4.75 27.55
N HIS A 12 4.28 3.45 27.56
CA HIS A 12 3.37 2.45 28.15
C HIS A 12 3.20 2.64 29.66
N ASN A 13 4.26 3.04 30.37
CA ASN A 13 4.15 3.39 31.79
C ASN A 13 3.21 4.57 32.05
N ALA A 14 3.08 5.51 31.10
CA ALA A 14 2.17 6.63 31.19
C ALA A 14 0.73 6.27 30.77
N PHE A 15 0.56 5.28 29.88
CA PHE A 15 -0.73 4.85 29.35
C PHE A 15 -0.85 3.33 29.39
N SER A 16 -1.63 2.82 30.34
CA SER A 16 -1.91 1.38 30.46
C SER A 16 -2.59 0.81 29.20
N ASN A 17 -3.37 1.64 28.49
CA ASN A 17 -3.96 1.32 27.19
C ASN A 17 -3.21 2.05 26.09
N ALA A 18 -1.97 1.62 25.87
CA ALA A 18 -1.11 2.06 24.77
C ALA A 18 -1.30 1.17 23.53
N SER A 19 -1.12 1.77 22.36
CA SER A 19 -1.03 1.06 21.08
C SER A 19 -0.06 1.76 20.16
N VAL A 20 0.47 1.03 19.19
CA VAL A 20 1.26 1.58 18.09
C VAL A 20 0.61 1.22 16.77
N TRP A 21 0.58 2.20 15.89
CA TRP A 21 0.02 2.11 14.55
C TRP A 21 1.06 2.56 13.54
N ALA A 22 1.14 1.90 12.40
CA ALA A 22 1.91 2.33 11.26
C ALA A 22 1.25 3.56 10.61
N SER A 23 2.07 4.46 10.11
CA SER A 23 1.71 5.31 8.98
C SER A 23 1.78 4.50 7.68
N ALA A 24 1.43 5.11 6.56
CA ALA A 24 1.35 4.39 5.29
C ALA A 24 2.71 3.83 4.80
N ASP A 25 3.84 4.34 5.32
CA ASP A 25 5.15 4.10 4.70
C ASP A 25 6.23 3.59 5.68
N GLN A 26 6.58 4.27 6.79
CA GLN A 26 7.57 3.75 7.79
C GLN A 26 7.45 4.30 9.21
N GLU A 27 6.69 5.38 9.42
CA GLU A 27 6.60 6.02 10.74
C GLU A 27 5.63 5.29 11.65
N TRP A 28 5.97 5.19 12.93
CA TRP A 28 5.14 4.55 13.94
C TRP A 28 4.52 5.59 14.87
N ILE A 29 3.22 5.51 15.05
CA ILE A 29 2.42 6.44 15.84
C ILE A 29 2.01 5.75 17.13
N MET A 30 2.51 6.24 18.26
CA MET A 30 2.08 5.81 19.59
C MET A 30 0.78 6.51 19.98
N MET A 31 -0.23 5.74 20.38
CA MET A 31 -1.51 6.24 20.85
C MET A 31 -1.80 5.73 22.25
N GLY A 32 -2.22 6.64 23.13
CA GLY A 32 -2.52 6.36 24.54
C GLY A 32 -3.96 6.72 24.87
N ILE A 33 -4.70 5.78 25.45
CA ILE A 33 -6.09 5.97 25.88
C ILE A 33 -6.15 6.06 27.41
N LYS A 34 -6.80 7.10 27.93
CA LYS A 34 -7.11 7.20 29.36
C LYS A 34 -8.37 6.39 29.68
N GLY A 35 -8.28 5.54 30.71
CA GLY A 35 -9.37 4.62 31.07
C GLY A 35 -9.51 3.49 30.05
N SER A 36 -10.58 2.70 30.13
CA SER A 36 -10.77 1.44 29.38
C SER A 36 -10.89 1.59 27.86
N GLY A 37 -10.91 2.81 27.32
CA GLY A 37 -11.37 3.05 25.96
C GLY A 37 -12.88 2.84 25.80
N ARG A 38 -13.38 3.22 24.63
CA ARG A 38 -14.81 3.12 24.29
C ARG A 38 -14.96 2.23 23.07
N LYS A 39 -15.83 1.23 23.16
CA LYS A 39 -16.22 0.43 21.99
C LYS A 39 -16.96 1.32 21.00
N VAL A 40 -16.38 1.47 19.81
CA VAL A 40 -17.02 2.14 18.69
C VAL A 40 -17.86 1.10 17.96
N ASN A 41 -19.08 1.44 17.57
CA ASN A 41 -19.87 0.55 16.72
C ASN A 41 -19.52 0.77 15.23
N GLU A 42 -19.83 -0.20 14.39
CA GLU A 42 -19.46 -0.15 12.97
C GLU A 42 -20.01 1.09 12.24
N GLU A 43 -21.26 1.47 12.54
CA GLU A 43 -21.91 2.62 11.89
C GLU A 43 -21.21 3.92 12.24
N GLU A 44 -20.89 4.10 13.53
CA GLU A 44 -20.16 5.27 14.02
C GLU A 44 -18.77 5.37 13.41
N LEU A 45 -18.04 4.26 13.25
CA LEU A 45 -16.75 4.28 12.57
C LEU A 45 -16.90 4.64 11.08
N ARG A 46 -17.88 4.04 10.40
CA ARG A 46 -18.16 4.32 8.98
C ARG A 46 -18.57 5.77 8.71
N GLN A 47 -19.15 6.47 9.69
CA GLN A 47 -19.49 7.88 9.57
C GLN A 47 -18.29 8.77 9.22
N LEU A 48 -17.07 8.37 9.62
CA LEU A 48 -15.86 9.11 9.24
C LEU A 48 -15.63 9.13 7.72
N TRP A 49 -16.02 8.08 7.00
CA TRP A 49 -15.87 8.02 5.54
C TRP A 49 -17.07 8.59 4.77
N SER A 50 -18.26 8.56 5.37
CA SER A 50 -19.48 9.10 4.76
C SER A 50 -19.61 10.61 4.93
N HIS A 51 -19.05 11.19 5.99
CA HIS A 51 -19.00 12.63 6.15
C HIS A 51 -18.08 13.26 5.08
N PRO A 52 -18.53 14.28 4.33
CA PRO A 52 -17.80 14.79 3.17
C PRO A 52 -16.36 15.22 3.47
N ASP A 53 -16.17 16.01 4.53
CA ASP A 53 -14.87 16.58 4.87
C ASP A 53 -13.88 15.50 5.37
N SER A 54 -14.22 14.77 6.43
CA SER A 54 -13.35 13.72 6.97
C SER A 54 -13.13 12.58 5.98
N GLY A 55 -14.14 12.20 5.22
CA GLY A 55 -14.02 11.15 4.22
C GLY A 55 -13.10 11.54 3.07
N ALA A 56 -13.15 12.81 2.63
CA ALA A 56 -12.23 13.32 1.63
C ALA A 56 -10.78 13.34 2.16
N ASP A 57 -10.57 13.77 3.41
CA ASP A 57 -9.24 13.78 4.02
C ASP A 57 -8.68 12.36 4.23
N LEU A 58 -9.49 11.41 4.71
CA LEU A 58 -9.09 10.01 4.87
C LEU A 58 -8.65 9.39 3.54
N ARG A 59 -9.44 9.57 2.48
CA ARG A 59 -9.07 9.11 1.13
C ARG A 59 -7.82 9.81 0.60
N ARG A 60 -7.64 11.10 0.91
CA ARG A 60 -6.46 11.88 0.50
C ARG A 60 -5.17 11.36 1.15
N VAL A 61 -5.25 10.82 2.36
CA VAL A 61 -4.10 10.18 3.05
C VAL A 61 -4.03 8.67 2.81
N GLY A 62 -4.77 8.14 1.82
CA GLY A 62 -4.69 6.73 1.42
C GLY A 62 -5.54 5.75 2.22
N ILE A 63 -6.38 6.22 3.15
CA ILE A 63 -7.30 5.39 3.94
C ILE A 63 -8.72 5.47 3.35
N GLU A 64 -9.02 4.60 2.39
CA GLU A 64 -10.26 4.59 1.63
C GLU A 64 -11.41 3.87 2.31
N VAL A 65 -11.11 2.90 3.19
CA VAL A 65 -12.11 2.11 3.91
C VAL A 65 -11.72 1.89 5.37
N PRO A 66 -12.69 1.64 6.27
CA PRO A 66 -12.42 1.39 7.70
C PRO A 66 -11.38 0.31 7.96
N GLN A 67 -11.40 -0.78 7.21
CA GLN A 67 -10.50 -1.91 7.41
C GLN A 67 -9.03 -1.54 7.21
N GLN A 68 -8.71 -0.55 6.37
CA GLN A 68 -7.34 -0.07 6.25
C GLN A 68 -6.83 0.53 7.56
N LEU A 69 -7.68 1.23 8.32
CA LEU A 69 -7.29 1.76 9.63
C LEU A 69 -6.87 0.63 10.58
N GLY A 70 -7.61 -0.48 10.60
CA GLY A 70 -7.26 -1.64 11.42
C GLY A 70 -5.95 -2.31 10.96
N ALA A 71 -5.70 -2.35 9.65
CA ALA A 71 -4.46 -2.89 9.09
C ALA A 71 -3.21 -2.10 9.51
N LEU A 72 -3.36 -0.84 9.91
CA LEU A 72 -2.25 -0.04 10.45
C LEU A 72 -1.82 -0.47 11.85
N PHE A 73 -2.56 -1.32 12.57
CA PHE A 73 -2.16 -1.74 13.91
C PHE A 73 -0.85 -2.55 13.91
N LEU A 74 0.01 -2.30 14.89
CA LEU A 74 1.28 -3.00 15.09
C LEU A 74 1.33 -3.73 16.43
N MET A 75 0.98 -3.05 17.52
CA MET A 75 1.11 -3.59 18.87
C MET A 75 0.17 -2.86 19.85
N ASP A 76 -0.22 -3.55 20.91
CA ASP A 76 -0.89 -3.00 22.09
C ASP A 76 0.04 -3.05 23.31
N GLY A 77 -0.50 -2.72 24.49
CA GLY A 77 0.24 -2.68 25.74
C GLY A 77 0.96 -3.99 26.10
N GLU A 78 0.32 -5.15 25.90
CA GLU A 78 0.94 -6.44 26.23
C GLU A 78 2.15 -6.73 25.35
N GLU A 79 2.03 -6.45 24.06
CA GLU A 79 3.12 -6.62 23.11
C GLU A 79 4.26 -5.60 23.35
N ILE A 80 3.90 -4.35 23.71
CA ILE A 80 4.87 -3.34 24.14
C ILE A 80 5.66 -3.82 25.37
N GLU A 81 4.98 -4.30 26.41
CA GLU A 81 5.63 -4.82 27.61
C GLU A 81 6.58 -5.97 27.24
N ARG A 82 6.12 -6.91 26.40
CA ARG A 82 6.92 -8.05 25.95
C ARG A 82 8.22 -7.63 25.28
N VAL A 83 8.18 -6.67 24.35
CA VAL A 83 9.38 -6.29 23.58
C VAL A 83 10.29 -5.30 24.27
N THR A 84 9.83 -4.67 25.34
CA THR A 84 10.60 -3.69 26.10
C THR A 84 11.07 -4.20 27.46
N ASN A 85 10.70 -5.42 27.87
CA ASN A 85 11.03 -5.99 29.18
C ASN A 85 12.55 -6.06 29.46
N ASP A 86 13.37 -6.14 28.41
CA ASP A 86 14.84 -6.13 28.50
C ASP A 86 15.46 -4.74 28.60
N VAL A 87 14.67 -3.67 28.45
CA VAL A 87 15.15 -2.28 28.39
C VAL A 87 14.45 -1.42 29.42
N ALA A 88 15.22 -0.69 30.24
CA ALA A 88 14.65 0.24 31.20
C ALA A 88 14.00 1.47 30.50
N PRO A 89 12.87 1.98 31.00
CA PRO A 89 12.11 3.05 30.35
C PRO A 89 12.87 4.37 30.32
N LEU A 90 12.67 5.22 29.32
CA LEU A 90 13.20 6.57 29.33
C LEU A 90 12.59 7.40 30.48
N THR A 91 13.43 8.05 31.29
CA THR A 91 13.00 8.92 32.41
C THR A 91 13.95 10.10 32.54
N ASP A 92 13.47 11.22 33.11
CA ASP A 92 14.28 12.43 33.31
C ASP A 92 15.56 12.21 34.13
N ASN A 93 15.56 11.22 35.03
CA ASN A 93 16.74 10.87 35.84
C ASN A 93 17.82 10.14 35.05
N TYR A 94 17.49 9.62 33.86
CA TYR A 94 18.37 8.83 33.00
C TYR A 94 18.24 9.27 31.53
N PRO A 95 18.51 10.55 31.19
CA PRO A 95 18.29 11.08 29.84
C PRO A 95 19.24 10.47 28.80
N LYS A 96 20.40 9.95 29.22
CA LYS A 96 21.38 9.27 28.36
C LYS A 96 20.99 7.84 27.94
N ARG A 97 19.73 7.43 28.18
CA ARG A 97 19.10 6.30 27.47
C ARG A 97 18.81 6.64 26.00
N LEU A 98 18.85 7.93 25.65
CA LEU A 98 19.03 8.41 24.29
C LEU A 98 20.51 8.70 24.09
N THR A 99 21.10 8.12 23.07
CA THR A 99 22.51 8.29 22.74
C THR A 99 22.66 9.18 21.52
N ASP A 100 23.88 9.67 21.30
CA ASP A 100 24.24 10.39 20.08
C ASP A 100 24.78 9.41 19.00
N ALA A 101 24.54 8.09 19.18
CA ALA A 101 25.03 7.08 18.26
C ALA A 101 24.31 7.17 16.90
N GLY A 102 25.02 6.76 15.85
CA GLY A 102 24.45 6.70 14.50
C GLY A 102 23.28 5.71 14.43
N TRP A 103 22.35 5.99 13.52
CA TRP A 103 21.22 5.13 13.22
C TRP A 103 21.68 3.77 12.67
N ASP A 104 21.21 2.68 13.29
CA ASP A 104 21.40 1.32 12.79
C ASP A 104 20.20 0.93 11.91
N GLU A 105 20.39 1.06 10.60
CA GLU A 105 19.33 0.85 9.61
C GLU A 105 18.92 -0.63 9.51
N GLU A 106 19.89 -1.55 9.50
CA GLU A 106 19.63 -2.99 9.35
C GLU A 106 18.86 -3.54 10.56
N ALA A 107 19.29 -3.22 11.78
CA ALA A 107 18.59 -3.65 12.98
C ALA A 107 17.17 -3.06 13.06
N THR A 108 16.99 -1.83 12.58
CA THR A 108 15.67 -1.18 12.58
C THR A 108 14.73 -1.80 11.55
N GLN A 109 15.21 -2.04 10.33
CA GLN A 109 14.42 -2.71 9.31
C GLN A 109 14.04 -4.13 9.73
N HIS A 110 14.96 -4.89 10.33
CA HIS A 110 14.67 -6.25 10.81
C HIS A 110 13.58 -6.26 11.88
N PHE A 111 13.65 -5.32 12.84
CA PHE A 111 12.63 -5.19 13.88
C PHE A 111 11.30 -4.68 13.32
N ALA A 112 11.30 -3.73 12.40
CA ALA A 112 10.07 -3.21 11.82
C ALA A 112 9.36 -4.26 10.96
N LEU A 113 10.12 -5.04 10.16
CA LEU A 113 9.58 -6.07 9.28
C LEU A 113 8.73 -7.10 10.04
N SER A 114 9.13 -7.52 11.24
CA SER A 114 8.38 -8.50 12.03
C SER A 114 6.96 -8.04 12.42
N TYR A 115 6.69 -6.73 12.39
CA TYR A 115 5.36 -6.15 12.61
C TYR A 115 4.65 -5.75 11.31
N MET A 116 5.36 -5.76 10.18
CA MET A 116 4.82 -5.42 8.88
C MET A 116 4.30 -6.65 8.12
N GLU A 117 4.89 -7.83 8.35
CA GLU A 117 4.45 -9.11 7.76
C GLU A 117 2.95 -9.37 7.99
N THR A 118 2.24 -9.74 6.91
CA THR A 118 0.77 -9.81 6.88
C THR A 118 0.20 -10.70 7.99
N LEU A 119 0.64 -11.95 8.06
CA LEU A 119 0.04 -12.94 8.96
C LEU A 119 0.34 -12.64 10.44
N PRO A 120 1.59 -12.37 10.85
CA PRO A 120 1.89 -11.94 12.22
C PRO A 120 1.11 -10.68 12.62
N ALA A 121 1.08 -9.66 11.78
CA ALA A 121 0.40 -8.40 12.09
C ALA A 121 -1.12 -8.57 12.24
N LEU A 122 -1.73 -9.36 11.35
CA LEU A 122 -3.15 -9.71 11.47
C LEU A 122 -3.42 -10.47 12.77
N GLN A 123 -2.53 -11.38 13.17
CA GLN A 123 -2.65 -12.10 14.44
C GLN A 123 -2.55 -11.15 15.64
N HIS A 124 -1.59 -10.23 15.65
CA HIS A 124 -1.49 -9.19 16.69
C HIS A 124 -2.78 -8.38 16.79
N PHE A 125 -3.34 -7.96 15.66
CA PHE A 125 -4.60 -7.21 15.64
C PHE A 125 -5.77 -8.01 16.20
N VAL A 126 -5.97 -9.25 15.74
CA VAL A 126 -7.14 -10.07 16.12
C VAL A 126 -7.08 -10.52 17.59
N HIS A 127 -5.89 -10.77 18.13
CA HIS A 127 -5.72 -11.27 19.49
C HIS A 127 -5.50 -10.15 20.52
N SER A 128 -5.35 -8.89 20.10
CA SER A 128 -5.15 -7.77 21.00
C SER A 128 -6.35 -7.54 21.93
N PRO A 129 -6.17 -7.57 23.26
CA PRO A 129 -7.23 -7.21 24.21
C PRO A 129 -7.74 -5.78 24.05
N LEU A 130 -6.84 -4.85 23.66
CA LEU A 130 -7.21 -3.47 23.39
C LEU A 130 -8.13 -3.39 22.17
N ILE A 131 -7.77 -4.04 21.05
CA ILE A 131 -8.59 -4.07 19.84
C ILE A 131 -9.96 -4.71 20.12
N ALA A 132 -10.03 -5.80 20.88
CA ALA A 132 -11.29 -6.41 21.29
C ALA A 132 -12.23 -5.43 22.05
N THR A 133 -11.64 -4.43 22.72
CA THR A 133 -12.38 -3.40 23.46
C THR A 133 -12.84 -2.24 22.58
N ILE A 134 -11.98 -1.73 21.69
CA ILE A 134 -12.23 -0.48 20.96
C ILE A 134 -12.78 -0.68 19.54
N TRP A 135 -12.51 -1.84 18.91
CA TRP A 135 -12.77 -2.08 17.50
C TRP A 135 -14.10 -2.82 17.24
N PRO A 136 -14.84 -2.48 16.17
CA PRO A 136 -16.03 -3.25 15.77
C PRO A 136 -15.65 -4.62 15.17
N GLU A 137 -15.90 -5.70 15.90
CA GLU A 137 -15.59 -7.10 15.47
C GLU A 137 -16.12 -7.48 14.08
N ARG A 138 -17.25 -6.90 13.65
CA ARG A 138 -17.82 -7.17 12.33
C ARG A 138 -16.90 -6.79 11.18
N LEU A 139 -16.04 -5.79 11.38
CA LEU A 139 -15.06 -5.33 10.41
C LEU A 139 -13.85 -6.27 10.30
N ASN A 140 -13.70 -7.23 11.21
CA ASN A 140 -12.61 -8.21 11.14
C ASN A 140 -12.76 -9.17 9.96
N LYS A 141 -13.96 -9.24 9.37
CA LYS A 141 -14.18 -10.02 8.15
C LYS A 141 -13.39 -9.40 7.00
N SER A 142 -12.57 -10.22 6.35
CA SER A 142 -11.79 -9.83 5.16
C SER A 142 -10.77 -8.71 5.43
N MET A 143 -10.12 -8.73 6.60
CA MET A 143 -9.02 -7.81 6.92
C MET A 143 -7.72 -8.14 6.21
N GLU A 144 -7.45 -9.43 5.96
CA GLU A 144 -6.18 -9.93 5.40
C GLU A 144 -5.72 -9.18 4.14
N PRO A 145 -6.56 -8.91 3.12
CA PRO A 145 -6.11 -8.15 1.94
C PRO A 145 -5.54 -6.76 2.26
N PHE A 146 -6.00 -6.12 3.34
CA PHE A 146 -5.50 -4.79 3.74
C PHE A 146 -4.13 -4.88 4.42
N PHE A 147 -3.86 -5.96 5.14
CA PHE A 147 -2.53 -6.25 5.67
C PHE A 147 -1.55 -6.61 4.54
N VAL A 148 -2.00 -7.37 3.53
CA VAL A 148 -1.20 -7.68 2.32
C VAL A 148 -0.82 -6.39 1.56
N VAL A 149 -1.79 -5.49 1.35
CA VAL A 149 -1.50 -4.19 0.71
C VAL A 149 -0.50 -3.37 1.52
N ARG A 150 -0.63 -3.34 2.85
CA ARG A 150 0.30 -2.61 3.73
C ARG A 150 1.71 -3.20 3.67
N GLU A 151 1.84 -4.52 3.78
CA GLU A 151 3.13 -5.21 3.67
C GLU A 151 3.78 -4.94 2.31
N SER A 152 3.01 -5.06 1.22
CA SER A 152 3.48 -4.80 -0.15
C SER A 152 4.05 -3.39 -0.29
N ARG A 153 3.33 -2.37 0.22
CA ARG A 153 3.80 -0.97 0.21
C ARG A 153 5.09 -0.80 1.02
N TYR A 154 5.14 -1.35 2.22
CA TYR A 154 6.33 -1.28 3.07
C TYR A 154 7.56 -1.89 2.40
N LEU A 155 7.42 -3.06 1.78
CA LEU A 155 8.52 -3.72 1.05
C LEU A 155 8.95 -2.92 -0.19
N SER A 156 8.00 -2.36 -0.95
CA SER A 156 8.28 -1.47 -2.08
C SER A 156 9.18 -0.31 -1.66
N ASP A 157 8.86 0.36 -0.55
CA ASP A 157 9.58 1.54 -0.12
C ASP A 157 10.92 1.24 0.55
N THR A 158 11.07 0.07 1.19
CA THR A 158 12.28 -0.29 1.94
C THR A 158 13.34 -0.98 1.10
N ILE A 159 12.95 -2.02 0.35
CA ILE A 159 13.88 -2.88 -0.38
C ILE A 159 13.63 -2.88 -1.89
N GLY A 160 12.58 -2.18 -2.34
CA GLY A 160 12.14 -2.18 -3.72
C GLY A 160 11.28 -3.39 -4.07
N SER A 161 10.49 -3.23 -5.12
CA SER A 161 9.50 -4.20 -5.58
C SER A 161 9.38 -4.19 -7.10
N ASN A 162 8.76 -5.24 -7.63
CA ASN A 162 8.26 -5.24 -9.00
C ASN A 162 6.92 -4.48 -9.04
N LYS A 163 6.92 -3.29 -9.64
CA LYS A 163 5.72 -2.44 -9.73
C LYS A 163 4.55 -3.10 -10.48
N LEU A 164 4.79 -3.97 -11.45
CA LEU A 164 3.69 -4.70 -12.11
C LEU A 164 3.13 -5.82 -11.24
N GLN A 165 3.95 -6.42 -10.39
CA GLN A 165 3.49 -7.39 -9.38
C GLN A 165 2.59 -6.72 -8.35
N GLU A 166 3.00 -5.55 -7.85
CA GLU A 166 2.15 -4.74 -6.97
C GLU A 166 0.86 -4.31 -7.67
N LEU A 167 0.95 -3.86 -8.93
CA LEU A 167 -0.22 -3.47 -9.69
C LEU A 167 -1.18 -4.67 -9.89
N ASP A 168 -0.67 -5.87 -10.18
CA ASP A 168 -1.49 -7.09 -10.30
C ASP A 168 -2.23 -7.39 -9.00
N LEU A 169 -1.52 -7.36 -7.87
CA LEU A 169 -2.10 -7.50 -6.52
C LEU A 169 -3.21 -6.46 -6.30
N TYR A 170 -2.93 -5.18 -6.54
CA TYR A 170 -3.90 -4.12 -6.29
C TYR A 170 -5.10 -4.21 -7.22
N LEU A 171 -4.91 -4.56 -8.49
CA LEU A 171 -5.99 -4.63 -9.47
C LEU A 171 -6.90 -5.84 -9.25
N ARG A 172 -6.34 -6.99 -8.86
CA ARG A 172 -7.07 -8.28 -8.79
C ARG A 172 -7.56 -8.62 -7.40
N ASP A 173 -6.77 -8.32 -6.38
CA ASP A 173 -7.02 -8.77 -4.99
C ASP A 173 -7.47 -7.63 -4.07
N SER A 174 -7.62 -6.42 -4.62
CA SER A 174 -8.08 -5.25 -3.89
C SER A 174 -9.07 -4.40 -4.68
N ARG A 175 -9.91 -3.66 -3.95
CA ARG A 175 -10.81 -2.62 -4.48
C ARG A 175 -10.31 -1.21 -4.22
N LEU A 176 -9.13 -1.09 -3.62
CA LEU A 176 -8.50 0.17 -3.33
C LEU A 176 -8.05 0.85 -4.63
N ARG A 177 -8.16 2.18 -4.64
CA ARG A 177 -7.81 3.04 -5.77
C ARG A 177 -6.46 3.70 -5.55
N ILE A 178 -6.16 4.11 -4.32
CA ILE A 178 -4.96 4.87 -3.99
C ILE A 178 -3.68 4.05 -4.24
N PRO A 179 -3.56 2.77 -3.83
CA PRO A 179 -2.37 1.97 -4.14
C PRO A 179 -2.11 1.83 -5.64
N VAL A 180 -3.17 1.80 -6.47
CA VAL A 180 -3.05 1.76 -7.93
C VAL A 180 -2.52 3.09 -8.48
N LEU A 181 -2.91 4.22 -7.90
CA LEU A 181 -2.39 5.53 -8.30
C LEU A 181 -0.92 5.67 -7.89
N GLU A 182 -0.58 5.31 -6.65
CA GLU A 182 0.78 5.41 -6.09
C GLU A 182 1.79 4.58 -6.89
N VAL A 183 1.48 3.31 -7.20
CA VAL A 183 2.38 2.42 -7.96
C VAL A 183 2.65 2.94 -9.38
N LEU A 184 1.68 3.66 -9.96
CA LEU A 184 1.78 4.32 -11.26
C LEU A 184 2.37 5.74 -11.17
N GLY A 185 2.82 6.17 -9.99
CA GLY A 185 3.44 7.47 -9.75
C GLY A 185 2.46 8.63 -9.96
N SER A 186 1.18 8.44 -9.63
CA SER A 186 0.10 9.42 -9.71
C SER A 186 -0.60 9.58 -8.35
N ASP A 187 -1.58 10.47 -8.29
CA ASP A 187 -2.42 10.68 -7.11
C ASP A 187 -3.80 11.24 -7.52
N SER A 188 -4.75 11.26 -6.57
CA SER A 188 -6.11 11.72 -6.85
C SER A 188 -6.18 13.17 -7.34
N PHE A 189 -5.26 14.03 -6.91
CA PHE A 189 -5.21 15.43 -7.32
C PHE A 189 -4.73 15.56 -8.77
N ARG A 190 -3.64 14.89 -9.15
CA ARG A 190 -3.13 14.84 -10.52
C ARG A 190 -4.15 14.25 -11.49
N VAL A 191 -4.80 13.14 -11.12
CA VAL A 191 -5.90 12.56 -11.90
C VAL A 191 -7.02 13.58 -12.11
N SER A 192 -7.43 14.31 -11.07
CA SER A 192 -8.50 15.31 -11.18
C SER A 192 -8.14 16.47 -12.14
N ILE A 193 -6.86 16.89 -12.15
CA ILE A 193 -6.36 17.90 -13.09
C ILE A 193 -6.36 17.35 -14.50
N ALA A 194 -5.83 16.14 -14.70
CA ALA A 194 -5.77 15.48 -15.99
C ALA A 194 -7.18 15.29 -16.59
N GLU A 195 -8.14 14.78 -15.80
CA GLU A 195 -9.53 14.64 -16.23
C GLU A 195 -10.16 15.98 -16.58
N ARG A 196 -9.87 17.05 -15.81
CA ARG A 196 -10.36 18.39 -16.13
C ARG A 196 -9.79 18.92 -17.44
N LEU A 197 -8.51 18.72 -17.71
CA LEU A 197 -7.84 19.17 -18.94
C LEU A 197 -8.25 18.34 -20.17
N ALA A 198 -8.61 17.08 -19.97
CA ALA A 198 -9.08 16.21 -21.04
C ALA A 198 -10.55 16.48 -21.46
N ARG A 199 -11.33 17.20 -20.64
CA ARG A 199 -12.75 17.48 -20.95
C ARG A 199 -12.90 18.20 -22.28
N GLY A 200 -13.65 17.58 -23.20
CA GLY A 200 -13.92 18.14 -24.53
C GLY A 200 -12.79 17.95 -25.54
N SER A 201 -11.72 17.24 -25.19
CA SER A 201 -10.67 16.86 -26.14
C SER A 201 -10.82 15.39 -26.55
N GLU A 202 -10.86 15.12 -27.85
CA GLU A 202 -10.82 13.75 -28.37
C GLU A 202 -9.43 13.11 -28.19
N THR A 203 -8.37 13.94 -28.16
CA THR A 203 -6.98 13.48 -27.98
C THR A 203 -6.33 14.27 -26.85
N PRO A 204 -6.26 13.70 -25.63
CA PRO A 204 -5.61 14.35 -24.50
C PRO A 204 -4.12 14.68 -24.76
N PRO A 205 -3.58 15.77 -24.20
CA PRO A 205 -2.15 16.07 -24.22
C PRO A 205 -1.31 14.91 -23.64
N LEU A 206 -0.08 14.74 -24.12
CA LEU A 206 0.80 13.64 -23.66
C LEU A 206 1.17 13.80 -22.18
N GLU A 207 1.24 15.03 -21.70
CA GLU A 207 1.68 15.39 -20.35
C GLU A 207 0.71 14.89 -19.27
N ILE A 208 -0.55 14.60 -19.63
CA ILE A 208 -1.59 14.18 -18.68
C ILE A 208 -2.03 12.73 -18.89
N ILE A 209 -1.58 12.07 -19.94
CA ILE A 209 -2.16 10.79 -20.37
C ILE A 209 -1.82 9.65 -19.40
N HIS A 210 -0.62 9.65 -18.79
CA HIS A 210 -0.26 8.69 -17.74
C HIS A 210 -1.13 8.84 -16.49
N ASP A 211 -1.48 10.08 -16.10
CA ASP A 211 -2.43 10.33 -15.01
C ASP A 211 -3.85 9.85 -15.38
N LEU A 212 -4.27 9.97 -16.65
CA LEU A 212 -5.54 9.41 -17.12
C LEU A 212 -5.53 7.88 -17.14
N ILE A 213 -4.41 7.25 -17.51
CA ILE A 213 -4.22 5.79 -17.47
C ILE A 213 -4.31 5.30 -16.02
N ALA A 214 -3.60 5.95 -15.10
CA ALA A 214 -3.67 5.64 -13.67
C ALA A 214 -5.08 5.79 -13.12
N GLY A 215 -5.77 6.88 -13.46
CA GLY A 215 -7.18 7.10 -13.09
C GLY A 215 -8.12 6.01 -13.61
N ALA A 216 -7.94 5.57 -14.87
CA ALA A 216 -8.73 4.50 -15.47
C ALA A 216 -8.48 3.15 -14.76
N LEU A 217 -7.22 2.80 -14.50
CA LEU A 217 -6.86 1.56 -13.78
C LEU A 217 -7.33 1.57 -12.33
N ALA A 218 -7.22 2.70 -11.64
CA ALA A 218 -7.75 2.87 -10.29
C ALA A 218 -9.28 2.70 -10.25
N GLN A 219 -9.98 3.03 -11.34
CA GLN A 219 -11.42 2.78 -11.52
C GLN A 219 -11.75 1.38 -12.07
N ARG A 220 -10.73 0.56 -12.35
CA ARG A 220 -10.83 -0.76 -13.03
C ARG A 220 -11.44 -0.69 -14.43
N ASP A 221 -11.35 0.47 -15.09
CA ASP A 221 -11.75 0.63 -16.49
C ASP A 221 -10.57 0.23 -17.39
N MET A 222 -10.35 -1.09 -17.51
CA MET A 222 -9.28 -1.66 -18.31
C MET A 222 -9.40 -1.25 -19.79
N SER A 223 -10.63 -1.18 -20.29
CA SER A 223 -10.90 -0.77 -21.67
C SER A 223 -10.45 0.65 -21.95
N ARG A 224 -10.70 1.60 -21.04
CA ARG A 224 -10.23 2.97 -21.18
C ARG A 224 -8.71 3.07 -21.04
N ALA A 225 -8.11 2.36 -20.09
CA ALA A 225 -6.65 2.32 -19.93
C ALA A 225 -5.96 1.80 -21.20
N ILE A 226 -6.45 0.70 -21.78
CA ILE A 226 -5.97 0.13 -23.04
C ILE A 226 -6.06 1.15 -24.18
N ARG A 227 -7.22 1.81 -24.37
CA ARG A 227 -7.37 2.83 -25.42
C ARG A 227 -6.39 4.00 -25.28
N LEU A 228 -6.11 4.44 -24.04
CA LEU A 228 -5.15 5.52 -23.79
C LEU A 228 -3.71 5.08 -24.10
N LEU A 229 -3.34 3.85 -23.75
CA LEU A 229 -2.04 3.27 -24.11
C LEU A 229 -1.90 3.03 -25.62
N GLU A 230 -2.95 2.53 -26.29
CA GLU A 230 -2.98 2.40 -27.76
C GLU A 230 -2.82 3.79 -28.44
N ASN A 231 -3.39 4.86 -27.87
CA ASN A 231 -3.19 6.22 -28.36
C ASN A 231 -1.74 6.70 -28.21
N LEU A 232 -1.10 6.44 -27.06
CA LEU A 232 0.33 6.71 -26.87
C LEU A 232 1.19 5.99 -27.91
N HIS A 233 0.90 4.70 -28.12
CA HIS A 233 1.59 3.87 -29.10
C HIS A 233 1.45 4.43 -30.52
N ALA A 234 0.22 4.79 -30.94
CA ALA A 234 -0.04 5.37 -32.25
C ALA A 234 0.66 6.73 -32.48
N ARG A 235 0.96 7.46 -31.41
CA ARG A 235 1.65 8.77 -31.45
C ARG A 235 3.17 8.66 -31.33
N GLY A 236 3.72 7.45 -31.22
CA GLY A 236 5.16 7.21 -31.07
C GLY A 236 5.73 7.70 -29.73
N ALA A 237 4.88 7.92 -28.72
CA ALA A 237 5.26 8.40 -27.38
C ALA A 237 5.35 7.27 -26.35
N PHE A 238 5.52 6.03 -26.82
CA PHE A 238 5.49 4.80 -26.03
C PHE A 238 6.85 4.52 -25.40
N VAL A 239 6.90 4.30 -24.08
CA VAL A 239 8.12 3.83 -23.41
C VAL A 239 8.03 2.34 -23.08
N LEU A 240 9.16 1.72 -22.72
CA LEU A 240 9.21 0.28 -22.40
C LEU A 240 8.18 -0.14 -21.33
N ASN A 241 8.01 0.66 -20.28
CA ASN A 241 7.01 0.38 -19.24
C ASN A 241 5.58 0.41 -19.78
N ASP A 242 5.27 1.27 -20.75
CA ASP A 242 3.95 1.31 -21.39
C ASP A 242 3.71 0.03 -22.22
N THR A 243 4.75 -0.48 -22.88
CA THR A 243 4.69 -1.77 -23.60
C THR A 243 4.38 -2.92 -22.66
N LEU A 244 5.08 -3.00 -21.53
CA LEU A 244 4.90 -4.06 -20.54
C LEU A 244 3.51 -3.96 -19.88
N LEU A 245 3.08 -2.75 -19.53
CA LEU A 245 1.74 -2.50 -19.00
C LEU A 245 0.65 -2.85 -20.02
N LEU A 246 0.75 -2.43 -21.27
CA LEU A 246 -0.24 -2.72 -22.29
C LEU A 246 -0.31 -4.22 -22.61
N THR A 247 0.84 -4.91 -22.64
CA THR A 247 0.91 -6.36 -22.79
C THR A 247 0.16 -7.06 -21.65
N TYR A 248 0.42 -6.66 -20.40
CA TYR A 248 -0.29 -7.16 -19.23
C TYR A 248 -1.81 -6.91 -19.32
N LEU A 249 -2.23 -5.69 -19.65
CA LEU A 249 -3.65 -5.32 -19.74
C LEU A 249 -4.38 -6.04 -20.88
N TYR A 250 -3.71 -6.31 -22.00
CA TYR A 250 -4.29 -7.14 -23.05
C TYR A 250 -4.59 -8.54 -22.56
N CYS A 251 -3.66 -9.20 -21.86
CA CYS A 251 -3.91 -10.51 -21.25
C CYS A 251 -5.05 -10.45 -20.24
N LEU A 252 -5.03 -9.46 -19.32
CA LEU A 252 -6.07 -9.28 -18.31
C LEU A 252 -7.46 -9.05 -18.93
N ASN A 253 -7.53 -8.43 -20.11
CA ASN A 253 -8.76 -8.20 -20.87
C ASN A 253 -9.06 -9.30 -21.91
N GLY A 254 -8.37 -10.45 -21.85
CA GLY A 254 -8.61 -11.62 -22.69
C GLY A 254 -8.11 -11.54 -24.14
N ASN A 255 -7.25 -10.58 -24.47
CA ASN A 255 -6.69 -10.38 -25.82
C ASN A 255 -5.24 -10.87 -25.92
N VAL A 256 -5.00 -12.15 -25.63
CA VAL A 256 -3.65 -12.74 -25.55
C VAL A 256 -2.88 -12.59 -26.88
N ASP A 257 -3.54 -12.81 -28.03
CA ASP A 257 -2.91 -12.65 -29.35
C ASP A 257 -2.34 -11.23 -29.57
N LYS A 258 -3.05 -10.19 -29.07
CA LYS A 258 -2.55 -8.81 -29.14
C LYS A 258 -1.36 -8.59 -28.21
N ALA A 259 -1.38 -9.21 -27.03
CA ALA A 259 -0.27 -9.15 -26.08
C ALA A 259 0.99 -9.78 -26.70
N GLU A 260 0.88 -10.98 -27.26
CA GLU A 260 2.01 -11.70 -27.87
C GLU A 260 2.57 -10.93 -29.07
N ALA A 261 1.70 -10.41 -29.95
CA ALA A 261 2.13 -9.60 -31.08
C ALA A 261 2.86 -8.32 -30.62
N LEU A 262 2.37 -7.65 -29.57
CA LEU A 262 3.02 -6.46 -29.02
C LEU A 262 4.40 -6.78 -28.42
N ALA A 263 4.49 -7.85 -27.63
CA ALA A 263 5.74 -8.29 -27.01
C ALA A 263 6.79 -8.70 -28.07
N ALA A 264 6.39 -9.47 -29.08
CA ALA A 264 7.26 -9.92 -30.16
C ALA A 264 7.82 -8.75 -30.98
N ASN A 265 6.97 -7.76 -31.31
CA ASN A 265 7.39 -6.57 -32.05
C ASN A 265 8.41 -5.71 -31.27
N ASN A 266 8.42 -5.81 -29.95
CA ASN A 266 9.30 -5.03 -29.06
C ASN A 266 10.42 -5.87 -28.43
N ALA A 267 10.58 -7.15 -28.81
CA ALA A 267 11.50 -8.09 -28.16
C ALA A 267 12.95 -7.57 -28.08
N ARG A 268 13.42 -6.83 -29.10
CA ARG A 268 14.78 -6.26 -29.12
C ARG A 268 15.01 -5.15 -28.08
N SER A 269 13.93 -4.50 -27.65
CA SER A 269 13.96 -3.39 -26.68
C SER A 269 13.66 -3.86 -25.26
N ILE A 270 13.09 -5.06 -25.10
CA ILE A 270 12.80 -5.66 -23.80
C ILE A 270 14.09 -6.34 -23.30
N GLY A 271 14.72 -5.74 -22.30
CA GLY A 271 15.86 -6.35 -21.62
C GLY A 271 15.43 -7.59 -20.83
N LYS A 272 16.35 -8.53 -20.64
CA LYS A 272 16.16 -9.62 -19.67
C LYS A 272 16.51 -9.09 -18.29
N ASP A 273 15.53 -8.98 -17.42
CA ASP A 273 15.68 -8.69 -16.00
C ASP A 273 14.63 -9.43 -15.18
N SER A 274 14.78 -9.41 -13.86
CA SER A 274 13.86 -10.08 -12.93
C SER A 274 12.42 -9.57 -13.01
N PHE A 275 12.23 -8.32 -13.47
CA PHE A 275 10.91 -7.72 -13.64
C PHE A 275 10.17 -8.35 -14.82
N VAL A 276 10.85 -8.47 -15.95
CA VAL A 276 10.35 -9.05 -17.19
C VAL A 276 10.14 -10.57 -17.03
N ASP A 277 11.07 -11.26 -16.37
CA ASP A 277 10.95 -12.70 -16.11
C ASP A 277 9.71 -13.01 -15.26
N TRP A 278 9.44 -12.20 -14.23
CA TRP A 278 8.22 -12.32 -13.42
C TRP A 278 6.97 -12.13 -14.29
N LEU A 279 6.93 -11.08 -15.12
CA LEU A 279 5.78 -10.79 -15.96
C LEU A 279 5.49 -11.94 -16.92
N TRP A 280 6.51 -12.46 -17.61
CA TRP A 280 6.35 -13.58 -18.53
C TRP A 280 5.85 -14.84 -17.85
N GLY A 281 6.46 -15.25 -16.73
CA GLY A 281 6.00 -16.42 -15.98
C GLY A 281 4.56 -16.25 -15.49
N LYS A 282 4.19 -15.05 -15.05
CA LYS A 282 2.82 -14.72 -14.63
C LYS A 282 1.84 -14.81 -15.79
N LEU A 283 2.18 -14.22 -16.95
CA LEU A 283 1.29 -14.20 -18.10
C LEU A 283 1.11 -15.59 -18.71
N GLU A 284 2.18 -16.39 -18.78
CA GLU A 284 2.13 -17.77 -19.26
C GLU A 284 1.23 -18.62 -18.35
N THR A 285 1.43 -18.52 -17.02
CA THR A 285 0.68 -19.32 -16.04
C THR A 285 -0.80 -18.95 -15.99
N ASP A 286 -1.12 -17.65 -15.96
CA ASP A 286 -2.49 -17.19 -15.70
C ASP A 286 -3.34 -17.07 -16.97
N PHE A 287 -2.71 -16.85 -18.13
CA PHE A 287 -3.41 -16.51 -19.38
C PHE A 287 -3.00 -17.34 -20.59
N GLY A 288 -2.01 -18.24 -20.48
CA GLY A 288 -1.52 -19.04 -21.61
C GLY A 288 -0.75 -18.23 -22.65
N PHE A 289 -0.16 -17.10 -22.25
CA PHE A 289 0.68 -16.24 -23.08
C PHE A 289 2.02 -16.91 -23.39
N HIS A 290 2.49 -16.80 -24.64
CA HIS A 290 3.80 -17.31 -25.07
C HIS A 290 4.82 -16.16 -25.14
N PRO A 291 5.85 -16.15 -24.26
CA PRO A 291 6.87 -15.11 -24.27
C PRO A 291 7.66 -15.07 -25.58
N PRO A 292 8.11 -13.89 -26.01
CA PRO A 292 8.97 -13.77 -27.18
C PRO A 292 10.31 -14.50 -26.98
N GLN A 293 10.80 -15.16 -28.03
CA GLN A 293 12.08 -15.90 -28.04
C GLN A 293 13.31 -14.99 -28.11
#